data_AF-A0A8X6F9L4-F1
#
_entry.id   AF-A0A8X6F9L4-F1
#
_cell.length_a   1.000
_cell.length_b   1.000
_cell.length_c   1.000
_cell.angle_alpha   90.00
_cell.angle_beta   90.00
_cell.angle_gamma   90.00
#
_symmetry.space_group_name_H-M   'P 1'
#
loop_
_entity.id
_entity.type
_entity.pdbx_description
1 polymer ?
#
loop_
_entity_poly.entity_id
_entity_poly.type
_entity_poly.pdbx_seq_one_letter_code
_entity_poly.pdbx_strand_id
1 'polypeptide(L)'
;MAPSQVTREVEPQIFKKLYGFLEKNPKVILNKGDLVRISKANKTFRRGYLPGWSDEVFRVKKVYFSHPTTFELQDLKSEAIKGRFYAEELQKISKRSDDYWRIENVLKTKGIGRKKEYYVKWQGFDERFNSWVKEAWMRTKLARPIILTGAWEVGLSEIFVPRTWFNIGNHNNKYSITYEETKIIEKDYAEYDIGVKIEQGTADADVIEEINQSIEEKCGHFVAFLLDRKNINVHIAPNYELHLTAANAPRLLTMLNLPREDRIIRMSESFVFRKPSKTNKDNHLKIIARNLKRHFIIRTTRFNHKYTDLENMHHELFQHINFNLMQTGIGGAADFIFDFKVNKVEITVQKNVELELRLLYAPLFMRMLSLTKDIVLKGKSMHVLQKIDRPPLNEYFRVSITDKLTVPEKVKKTENLQLEVGFYKNAEQLFSSFKHLAFNLLANKKVKIHIPDTSAVTFQDGLKDLLGLKQSTLHGGTHISDYQLELDGGITEIYVYTDIIESHFVGDTIDQIVINYQRPLYFPLRQNYIDCIEVELKSSSGDGIIFTSGKSLLVLSFRRRIV
;
A
#
# COMPACT_ATOMS: atom_id res chain seq x y z
N MET A 1 18.37 -84.89 36.03
CA MET A 1 19.27 -85.64 35.15
C MET A 1 20.69 -85.29 35.57
N ALA A 2 21.55 -86.28 35.79
CA ALA A 2 22.94 -86.00 36.15
C ALA A 2 23.70 -85.47 34.91
N PRO A 3 24.72 -84.61 35.06
CA PRO A 3 25.47 -84.05 33.93
C PRO A 3 26.07 -85.11 32.99
N SER A 4 26.43 -86.28 33.53
CA SER A 4 26.95 -87.42 32.78
C SER A 4 25.93 -88.12 31.87
N GLN A 5 24.65 -87.81 32.01
CA GLN A 5 23.55 -88.40 31.22
C GLN A 5 23.05 -87.46 30.10
N VAL A 6 23.74 -86.34 29.86
CA VAL A 6 23.39 -85.36 28.82
C VAL A 6 23.96 -85.78 27.47
N THR A 7 23.10 -86.19 26.53
CA THR A 7 23.47 -86.47 25.13
C THR A 7 22.85 -85.42 24.20
N ARG A 8 23.38 -85.27 22.97
CA ARG A 8 22.87 -84.31 21.96
C ARG A 8 21.39 -84.48 21.63
N GLU A 9 20.87 -85.70 21.74
CA GLU A 9 19.46 -85.99 21.48
C GLU A 9 18.53 -85.47 22.58
N VAL A 10 19.06 -85.36 23.81
CA VAL A 10 18.31 -84.90 25.00
C VAL A 10 18.46 -83.38 25.20
N GLU A 11 19.42 -82.75 24.50
CA GLU A 11 19.67 -81.30 24.50
C GLU A 11 18.41 -80.45 24.25
N PRO A 12 17.53 -80.75 23.26
CA PRO A 12 16.32 -79.94 23.02
C PRO A 12 15.33 -80.01 24.19
N GLN A 13 15.26 -81.15 24.87
CA GLN A 13 14.38 -81.36 26.03
C GLN A 13 14.92 -80.65 27.27
N ILE A 14 16.24 -80.66 27.46
CA ILE A 14 16.92 -79.93 28.54
C ILE A 14 16.78 -78.43 28.33
N PHE A 15 17.00 -77.93 27.11
CA PHE A 15 16.82 -76.53 26.76
C PHE A 15 15.38 -76.08 27.02
N LYS A 16 14.38 -76.85 26.55
CA LYS A 16 12.96 -76.59 26.82
C LYS A 16 12.61 -76.64 28.31
N LYS A 17 13.30 -77.45 29.12
CA LYS A 17 13.05 -77.57 30.57
C LYS A 17 13.76 -76.49 31.40
N LEU A 18 14.96 -76.07 31.01
CA LEU A 18 15.76 -75.04 31.70
C LEU A 18 15.26 -73.63 31.38
N TYR A 19 14.99 -73.37 30.11
CA TYR A 19 14.60 -72.04 29.65
C TYR A 19 13.10 -71.91 29.50
N GLY A 20 12.37 -72.99 29.20
CA GLY A 20 10.96 -72.88 28.79
C GLY A 20 10.86 -72.10 27.47
N PHE A 21 9.72 -72.16 26.78
CA PHE A 21 9.39 -71.05 25.90
C PHE A 21 9.12 -69.87 26.84
N LEU A 22 10.13 -69.01 27.05
CA LEU A 22 9.93 -67.72 27.72
C LEU A 22 9.02 -66.87 26.83
N GLU A 23 7.71 -67.11 26.92
CA GLU A 23 6.75 -66.08 26.56
C GLU A 23 6.79 -65.00 27.66
N LYS A 24 7.67 -64.01 27.47
CA LYS A 24 7.62 -62.70 28.13
C LYS A 24 8.14 -61.69 27.09
N ASN A 25 7.47 -60.62 26.69
CA ASN A 25 6.33 -59.84 27.18
C ASN A 25 5.59 -59.26 25.96
N PRO A 26 4.38 -58.66 26.10
CA PRO A 26 3.61 -58.14 24.96
C PRO A 26 4.41 -57.14 24.12
N LYS A 27 4.27 -57.31 22.79
CA LYS A 27 4.85 -56.50 21.72
C LYS A 27 4.72 -54.99 22.00
N VAL A 28 5.84 -54.28 22.12
CA VAL A 28 5.86 -52.87 21.71
C VAL A 28 5.76 -52.87 20.19
N ILE A 29 4.54 -52.75 19.66
CA ILE A 29 4.31 -52.63 18.22
C ILE A 29 4.65 -51.20 17.81
N LEU A 30 5.88 -50.99 17.38
CA LEU A 30 6.28 -49.78 16.67
C LEU A 30 5.97 -49.95 15.19
N ASN A 31 5.27 -48.97 14.63
CA ASN A 31 4.95 -48.93 13.22
C ASN A 31 5.88 -47.96 12.48
N LYS A 32 6.01 -48.15 11.17
CA LYS A 32 6.66 -47.16 10.30
C LYS A 32 6.00 -45.80 10.50
N GLY A 33 6.81 -44.77 10.74
CA GLY A 33 6.36 -43.40 10.97
C GLY A 33 6.21 -43.03 12.45
N ASP A 34 6.23 -43.99 13.38
CA ASP A 34 6.21 -43.68 14.82
C ASP A 34 7.44 -42.87 15.23
N LEU A 35 7.23 -41.92 16.16
CA LEU A 35 8.31 -41.16 16.77
C LEU A 35 8.82 -41.89 18.01
N VAL A 36 10.14 -41.96 18.17
CA VAL A 36 10.80 -42.71 19.23
C VAL A 36 12.01 -41.97 19.80
N ARG A 37 12.40 -42.32 21.02
CA ARG A 37 13.68 -41.98 21.65
C ARG A 37 14.53 -43.22 21.84
N ILE A 38 15.84 -43.08 21.80
CA ILE A 38 16.80 -44.19 21.94
C ILE A 38 17.30 -44.25 23.39
N SER A 39 17.46 -45.44 23.96
CA SER A 39 18.01 -45.61 25.30
C SER A 39 19.47 -45.12 25.38
N LYS A 40 19.82 -44.37 26.42
CA LYS A 40 21.22 -43.96 26.67
C LYS A 40 22.03 -45.17 27.18
N ALA A 41 23.23 -45.37 26.63
CA ALA A 41 24.11 -46.47 27.03
C ALA A 41 24.42 -46.43 28.54
N ASN A 42 24.28 -47.59 29.21
CA ASN A 42 24.55 -47.72 30.64
C ASN A 42 26.06 -47.63 30.92
N LYS A 43 26.49 -46.61 31.66
CA LYS A 43 27.83 -46.60 32.30
C LYS A 43 27.79 -47.45 33.57
N THR A 44 28.91 -48.07 33.93
CA THR A 44 29.09 -48.96 35.11
C THR A 44 28.63 -48.35 36.44
N PHE A 45 28.58 -47.02 36.55
CA PHE A 45 28.00 -46.29 37.68
C PHE A 45 27.01 -45.23 37.16
N ARG A 46 25.70 -45.45 37.37
CA ARG A 46 24.66 -44.50 37.01
C ARG A 46 24.01 -43.91 38.26
N ARG A 47 23.94 -42.57 38.34
CA ARG A 47 23.12 -41.89 39.33
C ARG A 47 21.65 -42.00 38.91
N GLY A 48 20.80 -42.60 39.75
CA GLY A 48 19.42 -42.97 39.41
C GLY A 48 18.51 -41.82 38.96
N TYR A 49 18.87 -40.56 39.25
CA TYR A 49 18.11 -39.38 38.83
C TYR A 49 18.38 -38.92 37.39
N LEU A 50 19.40 -39.47 36.70
CA LEU A 50 19.72 -39.07 35.33
C LEU A 50 18.75 -39.73 34.32
N PRO A 51 18.26 -39.01 33.31
CA PRO A 51 17.30 -39.55 32.32
C PRO A 51 17.90 -40.70 31.51
N GLY A 52 17.11 -41.74 31.25
CA GLY A 52 17.55 -42.97 30.57
C GLY A 52 17.39 -42.98 29.06
N TRP A 53 16.76 -41.96 28.50
CA TRP A 53 16.43 -41.85 27.09
C TRP A 53 17.13 -40.64 26.47
N SER A 54 17.37 -40.70 25.16
CA SER A 54 17.88 -39.59 24.35
C SER A 54 16.93 -38.41 24.41
N ASP A 55 17.49 -37.20 24.35
CA ASP A 55 16.70 -35.98 24.22
C ASP A 55 16.24 -35.79 22.76
N GLU A 56 17.09 -36.23 21.81
CA GLU A 56 16.78 -36.32 20.37
C GLU A 56 15.62 -37.28 20.08
N VAL A 57 14.84 -36.94 19.05
CA VAL A 57 13.68 -37.69 18.58
C VAL A 57 13.94 -38.21 17.17
N PHE A 58 13.64 -39.49 16.97
CA PHE A 58 13.80 -40.19 15.70
C PHE A 58 12.47 -40.72 15.19
N ARG A 59 12.41 -41.01 13.89
CA ARG A 59 11.26 -41.64 13.24
C ARG A 59 11.62 -43.06 12.82
N VAL A 60 10.71 -44.00 13.05
CA VAL A 60 10.85 -45.37 12.53
C VAL A 60 10.71 -45.34 11.01
N LYS A 61 11.81 -45.58 10.30
CA LYS A 61 11.86 -45.62 8.84
C LYS A 61 11.38 -46.96 8.31
N LYS A 62 11.82 -48.06 8.93
CA LYS A 62 11.48 -49.42 8.52
C LYS A 62 11.49 -50.40 9.70
N VAL A 63 10.57 -51.35 9.65
CA VAL A 63 10.43 -52.46 10.61
C VAL A 63 10.94 -53.74 9.95
N TYR A 64 11.76 -54.51 10.65
CA TYR A 64 12.26 -55.82 10.21
C TYR A 64 11.75 -56.91 11.14
N PHE A 65 10.94 -57.83 10.62
CA PHE A 65 10.38 -58.97 11.34
C PHE A 65 11.40 -60.12 11.53
N SER A 66 12.58 -59.80 12.07
CA SER A 66 13.55 -60.76 12.56
C SER A 66 13.16 -61.28 13.96
N HIS A 67 13.86 -62.29 14.47
CA HIS A 67 13.75 -62.77 15.85
C HIS A 67 15.07 -62.47 16.58
N PRO A 68 15.16 -61.39 17.40
CA PRO A 68 14.11 -60.42 17.76
C PRO A 68 13.80 -59.40 16.66
N THR A 69 12.64 -58.73 16.72
CA THR A 69 12.24 -57.68 15.76
C THR A 69 13.15 -56.46 15.89
N THR A 70 13.60 -55.91 14.76
CA THR A 70 14.53 -54.77 14.73
C THR A 70 14.02 -53.62 13.87
N PHE A 71 14.49 -52.41 14.17
CA PHE A 71 14.02 -51.17 13.56
C PHE A 71 15.16 -50.35 12.97
N GLU A 72 14.95 -49.79 11.78
CA GLU A 72 15.82 -48.76 11.20
C GLU A 72 15.17 -47.40 11.43
N LEU A 73 15.97 -46.47 11.93
CA LEU A 73 15.52 -45.13 12.30
C LEU A 73 16.05 -44.09 11.31
N GLN A 74 15.36 -42.97 11.25
CA GLN A 74 15.85 -41.75 10.62
C GLN A 74 15.64 -40.56 11.55
N ASP A 75 16.45 -39.53 11.40
CA ASP A 75 16.24 -38.26 12.11
C ASP A 75 15.02 -37.50 11.55
N LEU A 76 14.74 -36.33 12.12
CA LEU A 76 13.62 -35.48 11.67
C LEU A 76 13.88 -34.78 10.31
N LYS A 77 15.12 -34.79 9.81
CA LYS A 77 15.50 -34.34 8.44
C LYS A 77 15.55 -35.48 7.43
N SER A 78 15.11 -36.68 7.81
CA SER A 78 15.08 -37.90 6.99
C SER A 78 16.47 -38.50 6.67
N GLU A 79 17.49 -38.19 7.45
CA GLU A 79 18.77 -38.89 7.39
C GLU A 79 18.70 -40.20 8.17
N ALA A 80 19.16 -41.29 7.56
CA ALA A 80 19.12 -42.61 8.18
C ALA A 80 20.16 -42.73 9.30
N ILE A 81 19.73 -43.22 10.47
CA ILE A 81 20.63 -43.56 11.57
C ILE A 81 21.29 -44.90 11.27
N LYS A 82 22.62 -44.94 11.36
CA LYS A 82 23.40 -46.14 11.06
C LYS A 82 23.11 -47.23 12.10
N GLY A 83 22.66 -48.39 11.63
CA GLY A 83 22.44 -49.57 12.46
C GLY A 83 20.97 -50.00 12.52
N ARG A 84 20.70 -51.01 13.34
CA ARG A 84 19.34 -51.49 13.65
C ARG A 84 19.19 -51.51 15.17
N PHE A 85 18.01 -51.13 15.64
CA PHE A 85 17.69 -51.00 17.06
C PHE A 85 16.67 -52.06 17.46
N TYR A 86 16.80 -52.59 18.68
CA TYR A 86 15.81 -53.49 19.26
C TYR A 86 14.64 -52.69 19.86
N ALA A 87 13.50 -53.35 20.08
CA ALA A 87 12.31 -52.69 20.66
C ALA A 87 12.59 -52.12 22.05
N GLU A 88 13.42 -52.82 22.83
CA GLU A 88 13.81 -52.48 24.20
C GLU A 88 14.68 -51.23 24.27
N GLU A 89 15.38 -50.90 23.18
CA GLU A 89 16.22 -49.71 23.05
C GLU A 89 15.42 -48.48 22.60
N LEU A 90 14.10 -48.64 22.38
CA LEU A 90 13.23 -47.60 21.82
C LEU A 90 12.04 -47.31 22.72
N GLN A 91 11.81 -46.02 22.98
CA GLN A 91 10.60 -45.54 23.65
C GLN A 91 9.74 -44.76 22.67
N LYS A 92 8.53 -45.26 22.38
CA LYS A 92 7.53 -44.52 21.60
C LYS A 92 7.16 -43.22 22.32
N ILE A 93 7.11 -42.12 21.57
CA ILE A 93 6.60 -40.85 22.05
C ILE A 93 5.31 -40.49 21.29
N SER A 94 4.32 -40.01 22.04
CA SER A 94 3.12 -39.39 21.47
C SER A 94 3.32 -37.88 21.49
N LYS A 95 3.90 -37.33 20.42
CA LYS A 95 4.08 -35.88 20.29
C LYS A 95 2.92 -35.27 19.51
N ARG A 96 2.15 -34.38 20.11
CA ARG A 96 1.09 -33.59 19.43
C ARG A 96 1.72 -32.46 18.61
N SER A 97 0.97 -31.90 17.66
CA SER A 97 1.40 -30.73 16.88
C SER A 97 1.84 -29.56 17.75
N ASP A 98 1.24 -29.45 18.94
CA ASP A 98 1.37 -28.31 19.84
C ASP A 98 2.42 -28.53 20.94
N ASP A 99 3.16 -29.65 20.91
CA ASP A 99 4.14 -29.96 21.94
C ASP A 99 5.46 -29.18 21.74
N TYR A 100 5.90 -28.53 22.81
CA TYR A 100 7.11 -27.71 22.82
C TYR A 100 8.41 -28.52 22.65
N TRP A 101 9.45 -27.87 22.12
CA TRP A 101 10.84 -28.38 22.07
C TRP A 101 11.69 -27.63 23.10
N ARG A 102 12.62 -28.33 23.77
CA ARG A 102 13.51 -27.70 24.75
C ARG A 102 14.68 -27.02 24.05
N ILE A 103 14.96 -25.79 24.45
CA ILE A 103 16.12 -25.02 23.98
C ILE A 103 17.28 -25.30 24.93
N GLU A 104 18.44 -25.65 24.38
CA GLU A 104 19.69 -25.79 25.11
C GLU A 104 20.32 -24.42 25.35
N ASN A 105 20.55 -23.68 24.26
CA ASN A 105 21.24 -22.40 24.27
C ASN A 105 20.64 -21.45 23.22
N VAL A 106 20.63 -20.15 23.53
CA VAL A 106 20.36 -19.09 22.57
C VAL A 106 21.70 -18.62 22.01
N LEU A 107 21.92 -18.80 20.70
CA LEU A 107 23.19 -18.53 20.04
C LEU A 107 23.29 -17.11 19.49
N LYS A 108 22.19 -16.57 18.94
CA LYS A 108 22.11 -15.20 18.39
C LYS A 108 20.73 -14.61 18.64
N THR A 109 20.65 -13.28 18.67
CA THR A 109 19.41 -12.52 18.80
C THR A 109 19.33 -11.47 17.69
N LYS A 110 18.16 -11.26 17.10
CA LYS A 110 17.92 -10.16 16.14
C LYS A 110 16.50 -9.60 16.29
N GLY A 111 16.28 -8.37 15.83
CA GLY A 111 14.98 -7.69 15.89
C GLY A 111 14.68 -7.06 17.25
N ILE A 112 13.65 -6.21 17.29
CA ILE A 112 13.21 -5.46 18.47
C ILE A 112 11.70 -5.67 18.66
N GLY A 113 11.24 -5.71 19.91
CA GLY A 113 9.83 -5.86 20.28
C GLY A 113 9.21 -7.13 19.70
N ARG A 114 8.01 -7.02 19.09
CA ARG A 114 7.26 -8.17 18.55
C ARG A 114 7.95 -8.89 17.38
N LYS A 115 8.98 -8.30 16.77
CA LYS A 115 9.77 -8.91 15.67
C LYS A 115 11.07 -9.56 16.18
N LYS A 116 11.23 -9.68 17.49
CA LYS A 116 12.44 -10.26 18.09
C LYS A 116 12.45 -11.78 17.89
N GLU A 117 13.57 -12.24 17.34
CA GLU A 117 13.83 -13.65 17.02
C GLU A 117 15.15 -14.10 17.64
N TYR A 118 15.19 -15.37 18.03
CA TYR A 118 16.35 -16.03 18.62
C TYR A 118 16.81 -17.19 17.74
N TYR A 119 18.10 -17.26 17.46
CA TYR A 119 18.71 -18.42 16.83
C TYR A 119 19.09 -19.41 17.93
N VAL A 120 18.40 -20.55 17.97
CA VAL A 120 18.47 -21.47 19.12
C VAL A 120 19.16 -22.78 18.76
N LYS A 121 19.89 -23.33 19.73
CA LYS A 121 20.35 -24.71 19.77
C LYS A 121 19.31 -25.54 20.52
N TRP A 122 18.72 -26.52 19.87
CA TRP A 122 17.72 -27.40 20.48
C TRP A 122 18.40 -28.46 21.35
N GLN A 123 17.86 -28.72 22.54
CA GLN A 123 18.43 -29.66 23.50
C GLN A 123 18.45 -31.08 22.94
N GLY A 124 19.67 -31.62 22.82
CA GLY A 124 19.89 -32.98 22.34
C GLY A 124 19.87 -33.15 20.83
N PHE A 125 19.68 -32.08 20.04
CA PHE A 125 19.75 -32.14 18.59
C PHE A 125 21.07 -31.59 18.08
N ASP A 126 21.51 -32.03 16.90
CA ASP A 126 22.70 -31.53 16.24
C ASP A 126 22.56 -30.06 15.75
N GLU A 127 23.67 -29.35 15.52
CA GLU A 127 23.70 -27.93 15.12
C GLU A 127 22.97 -27.67 13.80
N ARG A 128 22.85 -28.69 12.96
CA ARG A 128 22.07 -28.63 11.72
C ARG A 128 20.60 -28.33 11.96
N PHE A 129 20.07 -28.63 13.15
CA PHE A 129 18.68 -28.33 13.52
C PHE A 129 18.51 -26.92 14.09
N ASN A 130 19.59 -26.16 14.28
CA ASN A 130 19.49 -24.80 14.80
C ASN A 130 18.63 -23.94 13.88
N SER A 131 17.74 -23.15 14.46
CA SER A 131 16.74 -22.40 13.71
C SER A 131 16.40 -21.08 14.40
N TRP A 132 15.89 -20.12 13.62
CA TRP A 132 15.32 -18.89 14.17
C TRP A 132 13.91 -19.17 14.69
N VAL A 133 13.65 -18.75 15.93
CA VAL A 133 12.35 -18.89 16.60
C VAL A 133 11.92 -17.51 17.08
N LYS A 134 10.64 -17.19 16.92
CA LYS A 134 10.05 -15.95 17.44
C LYS A 134 9.99 -16.01 18.96
N GLU A 135 10.35 -14.92 19.64
CA GLU A 135 10.24 -14.82 21.10
C GLU A 135 8.82 -15.17 21.59
N ALA A 136 7.79 -14.75 20.85
CA ALA A 136 6.39 -15.05 21.14
C ALA A 136 6.02 -16.55 21.18
N TRP A 137 6.83 -17.43 20.56
CA TRP A 137 6.62 -18.89 20.56
C TRP A 137 7.37 -19.59 21.70
N MET A 138 8.24 -18.87 22.41
CA MET A 138 9.01 -19.43 23.51
C MET A 138 8.17 -19.41 24.79
N ARG A 139 8.38 -20.41 25.64
CA ARG A 139 7.78 -20.52 26.97
C ARG A 139 8.84 -21.00 27.95
N THR A 140 8.80 -20.49 29.18
CA THR A 140 9.70 -20.89 30.25
C THR A 140 8.99 -21.90 31.14
N LYS A 141 9.57 -23.09 31.30
CA LYS A 141 9.08 -24.07 32.27
C LYS A 141 9.63 -23.78 33.66
N LEU A 142 8.82 -24.02 34.69
CA LEU A 142 9.24 -24.00 36.08
C LEU A 142 10.34 -25.04 36.31
N ALA A 143 11.33 -24.70 37.14
CA ALA A 143 12.43 -25.62 37.48
C ALA A 143 11.91 -26.93 38.13
N ARG A 144 10.80 -26.84 38.86
CA ARG A 144 10.03 -27.98 39.36
C ARG A 144 8.54 -27.69 39.13
N PRO A 145 7.77 -28.63 38.55
CA PRO A 145 6.33 -28.44 38.42
C PRO A 145 5.68 -28.40 39.80
N ILE A 146 4.65 -27.56 39.92
CA ILE A 146 3.81 -27.50 41.12
C ILE A 146 2.74 -28.59 40.95
N ILE A 147 2.66 -29.49 41.93
CA ILE A 147 1.67 -30.56 41.98
C ILE A 147 0.81 -30.34 43.22
N LEU A 148 -0.45 -29.98 43.02
CA LEU A 148 -1.38 -29.66 44.08
C LEU A 148 -2.46 -30.74 44.15
N THR A 149 -2.61 -31.37 45.32
CA THR A 149 -3.68 -32.35 45.55
C THR A 149 -4.84 -31.71 46.29
N GLY A 150 -6.07 -31.90 45.78
CA GLY A 150 -7.30 -31.31 46.34
C GLY A 150 -7.72 -30.00 45.67
N ALA A 151 -8.66 -29.28 46.28
CA ALA A 151 -9.13 -27.99 45.80
C ALA A 151 -8.23 -26.85 46.30
N TRP A 152 -7.70 -26.06 45.37
CA TRP A 152 -6.77 -24.97 45.65
C TRP A 152 -7.22 -23.69 44.96
N GLU A 153 -6.87 -22.57 45.59
CA GLU A 153 -7.06 -21.23 45.06
C GLU A 153 -5.70 -20.52 44.97
N VAL A 154 -5.58 -19.63 44.01
CA VAL A 154 -4.41 -18.77 43.82
C VAL A 154 -4.82 -17.30 43.88
N GLY A 155 -4.02 -16.49 44.55
CA GLY A 155 -4.16 -15.04 44.57
C GLY A 155 -2.87 -14.36 44.15
N LEU A 156 -3.00 -13.22 43.48
CA LEU A 156 -1.86 -12.33 43.21
C LEU A 156 -1.54 -11.55 44.49
N SER A 157 -0.38 -11.80 45.11
CA SER A 157 0.01 -11.10 46.34
C SER A 157 0.87 -9.87 46.07
N GLU A 158 1.75 -9.94 45.06
CA GLU A 158 2.64 -8.85 44.69
C GLU A 158 2.94 -8.89 43.20
N ILE A 159 2.97 -7.71 42.56
CA ILE A 159 3.47 -7.56 41.20
C ILE A 159 4.38 -6.34 41.10
N PHE A 160 5.58 -6.55 40.56
CA PHE A 160 6.50 -5.49 40.17
C PHE A 160 6.58 -5.45 38.65
N VAL A 161 6.22 -4.31 38.06
CA VAL A 161 6.19 -4.10 36.62
C VAL A 161 7.15 -2.96 36.25
N PRO A 162 7.98 -3.10 35.20
CA PRO A 162 8.84 -2.02 34.73
C PRO A 162 8.03 -0.78 34.34
N ARG A 163 8.48 0.42 34.75
CA ARG A 163 7.83 1.71 34.41
C ARG A 163 7.92 2.10 32.93
N THR A 164 8.72 1.41 32.13
CA THR A 164 8.94 1.77 30.73
C THR A 164 8.22 0.79 29.81
N TRP A 165 7.04 1.19 29.34
CA TRP A 165 6.26 0.51 28.30
C TRP A 165 6.14 1.38 27.05
N PHE A 166 5.71 0.79 25.94
CA PHE A 166 5.45 1.57 24.71
C PHE A 166 4.20 2.45 24.91
N ASN A 167 4.32 3.74 24.67
CA ASN A 167 3.19 4.67 24.66
C ASN A 167 2.58 4.88 23.28
N ILE A 168 3.34 4.56 22.21
CA ILE A 168 2.84 4.49 20.84
C ILE A 168 2.92 3.03 20.36
N GLY A 169 1.75 2.45 20.10
CA GLY A 169 1.52 1.11 19.55
C GLY A 169 0.80 1.15 18.20
N ASN A 170 0.48 -0.02 17.64
CA ASN A 170 -0.21 -0.10 16.34
C ASN A 170 -1.65 0.44 16.36
N HIS A 171 -2.24 0.61 17.56
CA HIS A 171 -3.61 1.08 17.73
C HIS A 171 -3.71 2.63 17.81
N ASN A 172 -2.62 3.33 18.11
CA ASN A 172 -2.60 4.79 18.33
C ASN A 172 -1.45 5.50 17.60
N ASN A 173 -1.01 5.01 16.43
CA ASN A 173 0.12 5.58 15.71
C ASN A 173 -0.21 6.23 14.36
N LYS A 174 -1.48 6.34 13.94
CA LYS A 174 -1.82 6.80 12.58
C LYS A 174 -2.49 8.18 12.54
N TYR A 175 -2.20 8.91 11.49
CA TYR A 175 -2.86 10.16 11.13
C TYR A 175 -2.78 10.40 9.61
N SER A 176 -3.61 11.28 9.07
CA SER A 176 -3.59 11.65 7.65
C SER A 176 -3.65 13.16 7.49
N ILE A 177 -2.92 13.71 6.53
CA ILE A 177 -2.99 15.12 6.14
C ILE A 177 -3.53 15.25 4.72
N THR A 178 -4.49 16.15 4.53
CA THR A 178 -5.05 16.51 3.23
C THR A 178 -4.65 17.94 2.90
N TYR A 179 -4.06 18.17 1.74
CA TYR A 179 -3.61 19.49 1.30
C TYR A 179 -3.94 19.73 -0.18
N GLU A 180 -4.02 20.99 -0.59
CA GLU A 180 -4.26 21.39 -1.97
C GLU A 180 -2.94 21.48 -2.75
N GLU A 181 -2.83 20.73 -3.84
CA GLU A 181 -1.71 20.78 -4.78
C GLU A 181 -2.20 21.36 -6.11
N THR A 182 -1.45 22.31 -6.68
CA THR A 182 -1.78 22.85 -8.00
C THR A 182 -1.15 21.97 -9.06
N LYS A 183 -1.98 21.27 -9.85
CA LYS A 183 -1.52 20.45 -10.97
C LYS A 183 -1.78 21.19 -12.27
N ILE A 184 -0.77 21.28 -13.13
CA ILE A 184 -0.94 21.76 -14.50
C ILE A 184 -1.59 20.64 -15.31
N ILE A 185 -2.80 20.87 -15.79
CA ILE A 185 -3.52 19.93 -16.65
C ILE A 185 -3.52 20.49 -18.07
N GLU A 186 -3.11 19.67 -19.03
CA GLU A 186 -3.29 19.95 -20.46
C GLU A 186 -4.74 19.64 -20.83
N LYS A 187 -5.48 20.66 -21.31
CA LYS A 187 -6.82 20.49 -21.86
C LYS A 187 -6.78 20.68 -23.38
N ASP A 188 -7.45 19.78 -24.10
CA ASP A 188 -7.61 19.83 -25.57
C ASP A 188 -8.76 20.76 -26.01
N TYR A 189 -9.27 21.59 -25.10
CA TYR A 189 -10.38 22.52 -25.33
C TYR A 189 -10.23 23.80 -24.52
N ALA A 190 -10.75 24.91 -25.07
CA ALA A 190 -10.90 26.18 -24.40
C ALA A 190 -12.34 26.35 -23.90
N GLU A 191 -12.52 26.87 -22.69
CA GLU A 191 -13.83 27.26 -22.17
C GLU A 191 -13.91 28.77 -22.05
N TYR A 192 -14.96 29.35 -22.62
CA TYR A 192 -15.28 30.77 -22.51
C TYR A 192 -16.59 30.92 -21.76
N ASP A 193 -16.54 31.55 -20.59
CA ASP A 193 -17.72 31.94 -19.83
C ASP A 193 -18.07 33.39 -20.18
N ILE A 194 -19.22 33.62 -20.81
CA ILE A 194 -19.65 34.90 -21.36
C ILE A 194 -20.89 35.34 -20.60
N GLY A 195 -20.74 36.39 -19.80
CA GLY A 195 -21.86 37.05 -19.13
C GLY A 195 -22.53 38.02 -20.09
N VAL A 196 -23.83 37.87 -20.26
CA VAL A 196 -24.68 38.73 -21.08
C VAL A 196 -25.64 39.47 -20.17
N LYS A 197 -25.69 40.80 -20.31
CA LYS A 197 -26.73 41.61 -19.67
C LYS A 197 -27.89 41.75 -20.64
N ILE A 198 -29.11 41.57 -20.13
CA ILE A 198 -30.32 41.75 -20.92
C ILE A 198 -31.24 42.68 -20.14
N GLU A 199 -31.29 43.94 -20.55
CA GLU A 199 -32.13 44.98 -19.95
C GLU A 199 -33.61 44.87 -20.41
N GLN A 200 -34.54 45.44 -19.65
CA GLN A 200 -35.97 45.46 -20.05
C GLN A 200 -36.22 46.56 -21.07
N GLY A 201 -37.01 46.26 -22.09
CA GLY A 201 -37.50 47.25 -23.04
C GLY A 201 -36.58 47.50 -24.23
N THR A 202 -35.40 46.87 -24.28
CA THR A 202 -34.53 46.83 -25.46
C THR A 202 -35.23 46.14 -26.64
N ALA A 203 -34.93 46.61 -27.86
CA ALA A 203 -35.46 45.97 -29.05
C ALA A 203 -34.80 44.59 -29.22
N ASP A 204 -35.51 43.69 -29.88
CA ASP A 204 -35.07 42.30 -30.02
C ASP A 204 -33.76 42.20 -30.83
N ALA A 205 -33.51 43.17 -31.73
CA ALA A 205 -32.26 43.30 -32.46
C ALA A 205 -31.09 43.71 -31.56
N ASP A 206 -31.28 44.70 -30.68
CA ASP A 206 -30.25 45.23 -29.79
C ASP A 206 -29.75 44.16 -28.80
N VAL A 207 -30.66 43.33 -28.28
CA VAL A 207 -30.30 42.22 -27.38
C VAL A 207 -29.40 41.19 -28.07
N ILE A 208 -29.66 40.92 -29.35
CA ILE A 208 -28.88 39.97 -30.15
C ILE A 208 -27.52 40.55 -30.52
N GLU A 209 -27.47 41.85 -30.79
CA GLU A 209 -26.21 42.56 -31.01
C GLU A 209 -25.33 42.56 -29.75
N GLU A 210 -25.89 42.82 -28.56
CA GLU A 210 -25.17 42.78 -27.28
C GLU A 210 -24.63 41.37 -26.95
N ILE A 211 -25.41 40.31 -27.24
CA ILE A 211 -24.96 38.92 -27.12
C ILE A 211 -23.78 38.65 -28.05
N ASN A 212 -23.91 39.01 -29.33
CA ASN A 212 -22.86 38.79 -30.33
C ASN A 212 -21.59 39.58 -30.00
N GLN A 213 -21.72 40.82 -29.54
CA GLN A 213 -20.59 41.64 -29.10
C GLN A 213 -19.88 41.00 -27.90
N SER A 214 -20.63 40.53 -26.89
CA SER A 214 -20.06 39.86 -25.71
C SER A 214 -19.34 38.55 -26.07
N ILE A 215 -19.83 37.84 -27.09
CA ILE A 215 -19.18 36.65 -27.64
C ILE A 215 -17.92 37.03 -28.42
N GLU A 216 -18.00 38.04 -29.27
CA GLU A 216 -16.91 38.53 -30.11
C GLU A 216 -15.72 39.00 -29.26
N GLU A 217 -15.99 39.79 -28.21
CA GLU A 217 -14.97 40.30 -27.29
C GLU A 217 -14.17 39.18 -26.60
N LYS A 218 -14.81 38.03 -26.32
CA LYS A 218 -14.17 36.92 -25.59
C LYS A 218 -13.61 35.81 -26.47
N CYS A 219 -14.27 35.50 -27.59
CA CYS A 219 -13.89 34.36 -28.43
C CYS A 219 -13.98 34.62 -29.94
N GLY A 220 -14.38 35.80 -30.41
CA GLY A 220 -14.50 36.14 -31.83
C GLY A 220 -15.81 35.66 -32.49
N HIS A 221 -15.92 35.76 -33.81
CA HIS A 221 -17.17 35.52 -34.57
C HIS A 221 -17.50 34.03 -34.84
N PHE A 222 -17.07 33.10 -34.00
CA PHE A 222 -17.29 31.65 -34.23
C PHE A 222 -18.69 31.18 -33.84
N VAL A 223 -19.38 31.92 -32.97
CA VAL A 223 -20.78 31.71 -32.63
C VAL A 223 -21.52 33.02 -32.84
N ALA A 224 -22.60 33.00 -33.60
CA ALA A 224 -23.38 34.20 -33.90
C ALA A 224 -24.87 33.90 -33.86
N PHE A 225 -25.64 34.81 -33.29
CA PHE A 225 -27.09 34.79 -33.25
C PHE A 225 -27.61 35.76 -34.31
N LEU A 226 -28.41 35.26 -35.25
CA LEU A 226 -28.98 36.06 -36.35
C LEU A 226 -30.50 36.06 -36.21
N LEU A 227 -31.07 37.25 -36.03
CA LEU A 227 -32.52 37.43 -35.93
C LEU A 227 -33.12 37.53 -37.34
N ASP A 228 -34.01 36.59 -37.69
CA ASP A 228 -34.82 36.62 -38.92
C ASP A 228 -36.31 36.63 -38.54
N ARG A 229 -36.91 37.83 -38.55
CA ARG A 229 -38.30 38.11 -38.15
C ARG A 229 -38.62 37.65 -36.73
N LYS A 230 -39.14 36.42 -36.58
CA LYS A 230 -39.51 35.79 -35.29
C LYS A 230 -38.63 34.59 -34.94
N ASN A 231 -37.63 34.28 -35.77
CA ASN A 231 -36.72 33.18 -35.56
C ASN A 231 -35.31 33.71 -35.25
N ILE A 232 -34.57 32.99 -34.43
CA ILE A 232 -33.13 33.18 -34.24
C ILE A 232 -32.42 31.99 -34.86
N ASN A 233 -31.53 32.28 -35.80
CA ASN A 233 -30.60 31.31 -36.34
C ASN A 233 -29.28 31.43 -35.56
N VAL A 234 -28.94 30.38 -34.81
CA VAL A 234 -27.65 30.29 -34.11
C VAL A 234 -26.69 29.64 -35.07
N HIS A 235 -25.69 30.39 -35.53
CA HIS A 235 -24.60 29.87 -36.35
C HIS A 235 -23.44 29.45 -35.46
N ILE A 236 -22.92 28.24 -35.67
CA ILE A 236 -21.78 27.70 -34.91
C ILE A 236 -20.71 27.20 -35.89
N ALA A 237 -19.50 27.73 -35.76
CA ALA A 237 -18.35 27.31 -36.56
C ALA A 237 -17.90 25.88 -36.20
N PRO A 238 -17.26 25.15 -37.12
CA PRO A 238 -16.74 23.81 -36.84
C PRO A 238 -15.81 23.79 -35.63
N ASN A 239 -15.99 22.79 -34.76
CA ASN A 239 -15.27 22.57 -33.50
C ASN A 239 -15.63 23.50 -32.32
N TYR A 240 -16.65 24.34 -32.46
CA TYR A 240 -17.22 25.09 -31.34
C TYR A 240 -18.53 24.44 -30.86
N GLU A 241 -18.77 24.48 -29.56
CA GLU A 241 -20.00 24.03 -28.93
C GLU A 241 -20.55 25.15 -28.05
N LEU A 242 -21.83 25.46 -28.19
CA LEU A 242 -22.54 26.38 -27.30
C LEU A 242 -23.26 25.57 -26.22
N HIS A 243 -22.87 25.77 -24.97
CA HIS A 243 -23.43 25.12 -23.77
C HIS A 243 -24.31 26.12 -23.03
N LEU A 244 -25.59 25.79 -22.92
CA LEU A 244 -26.60 26.54 -22.18
C LEU A 244 -27.07 25.68 -21.02
N THR A 245 -26.70 26.03 -19.79
CA THR A 245 -27.16 25.31 -18.60
C THR A 245 -28.39 25.96 -17.99
N ALA A 246 -29.29 25.17 -17.43
CA ALA A 246 -30.50 25.67 -16.79
C ALA A 246 -30.20 26.57 -15.57
N ALA A 247 -29.06 26.33 -14.89
CA ALA A 247 -28.61 27.13 -13.76
C ALA A 247 -28.06 28.50 -14.16
N ASN A 248 -27.29 28.58 -15.26
CA ASN A 248 -26.52 29.77 -15.61
C ASN A 248 -27.14 30.59 -16.76
N ALA A 249 -27.96 29.98 -17.61
CA ALA A 249 -28.62 30.62 -18.75
C ALA A 249 -30.15 30.36 -18.83
N PRO A 250 -30.92 30.43 -17.72
CA PRO A 250 -32.34 30.06 -17.70
C PRO A 250 -33.22 30.92 -18.63
N ARG A 251 -32.85 32.19 -18.85
CA ARG A 251 -33.64 33.09 -19.71
C ARG A 251 -33.25 32.99 -21.16
N LEU A 252 -31.98 32.72 -21.49
CA LEU A 252 -31.58 32.46 -22.87
C LEU A 252 -32.27 31.20 -23.42
N LEU A 253 -32.37 30.14 -22.59
CA LEU A 253 -33.18 28.95 -22.91
C LEU A 253 -34.65 29.33 -23.18
N THR A 254 -35.23 30.19 -22.35
CA THR A 254 -36.61 30.68 -22.53
C THR A 254 -36.75 31.50 -23.82
N MET A 255 -35.74 32.31 -24.17
CA MET A 255 -35.73 33.16 -25.38
C MET A 255 -35.63 32.35 -26.66
N LEU A 256 -34.90 31.23 -26.63
CA LEU A 256 -34.82 30.26 -27.72
C LEU A 256 -36.00 29.27 -27.73
N ASN A 257 -37.01 29.48 -26.86
CA ASN A 257 -38.15 28.61 -26.69
C ASN A 257 -37.76 27.13 -26.41
N LEU A 258 -36.69 26.95 -25.64
CA LEU A 258 -36.17 25.66 -25.22
C LEU A 258 -36.67 25.32 -23.80
N PRO A 259 -36.77 24.02 -23.45
CA PRO A 259 -37.02 23.59 -22.08
C PRO A 259 -35.89 24.05 -21.15
N ARG A 260 -36.19 24.20 -19.85
CA ARG A 260 -35.21 24.56 -18.82
C ARG A 260 -34.34 23.38 -18.41
N GLU A 261 -33.62 22.84 -19.38
CA GLU A 261 -32.69 21.72 -19.24
C GLU A 261 -31.37 22.09 -19.90
N ASP A 262 -30.29 21.43 -19.50
CA ASP A 262 -28.97 21.68 -20.09
C ASP A 262 -28.96 21.28 -21.57
N ARG A 263 -28.53 22.21 -22.43
CA ARG A 263 -28.48 22.02 -23.87
C ARG A 263 -27.11 22.36 -24.43
N ILE A 264 -26.67 21.51 -25.36
CA ILE A 264 -25.43 21.68 -26.12
C ILE A 264 -25.79 21.78 -27.60
N ILE A 265 -25.51 22.92 -28.21
CA ILE A 265 -25.72 23.17 -29.64
C ILE A 265 -24.35 23.05 -30.33
N ARG A 266 -24.25 22.15 -31.31
CA ARG A 266 -22.97 21.82 -32.01
C ARG A 266 -22.98 22.18 -33.49
N MET A 267 -24.14 22.47 -34.04
CA MET A 267 -24.36 22.80 -35.44
C MET A 267 -25.39 23.91 -35.51
N SER A 268 -25.41 24.63 -36.63
CA SER A 268 -26.29 25.78 -36.78
C SER A 268 -27.77 25.34 -36.72
N GLU A 269 -28.53 25.93 -35.82
CA GLU A 269 -29.94 25.59 -35.55
C GLU A 269 -30.80 26.86 -35.50
N SER A 270 -32.07 26.72 -35.89
CA SER A 270 -33.07 27.79 -35.90
C SER A 270 -34.06 27.61 -34.77
N PHE A 271 -34.29 28.66 -33.98
CA PHE A 271 -35.20 28.66 -32.84
C PHE A 271 -36.27 29.72 -32.99
N VAL A 272 -37.47 29.47 -32.44
CA VAL A 272 -38.53 30.49 -32.39
C VAL A 272 -38.23 31.43 -31.22
N PHE A 273 -38.11 32.71 -31.51
CA PHE A 273 -37.75 33.71 -30.52
C PHE A 273 -38.92 34.09 -29.60
N ARG A 274 -38.66 34.17 -28.29
CA ARG A 274 -39.59 34.67 -27.28
C ARG A 274 -38.96 35.78 -26.44
N LYS A 275 -39.64 36.92 -26.35
CA LYS A 275 -39.16 38.07 -25.56
C LYS A 275 -39.17 37.75 -24.05
N PRO A 276 -38.10 38.04 -23.29
CA PRO A 276 -38.06 37.78 -21.86
C PRO A 276 -38.92 38.77 -21.07
N SER A 277 -39.57 38.31 -19.99
CA SER A 277 -40.58 39.09 -19.26
C SER A 277 -40.05 39.94 -18.10
N LYS A 278 -38.76 39.85 -17.74
CA LYS A 278 -38.13 40.54 -16.58
C LYS A 278 -36.65 40.88 -16.87
N THR A 279 -36.08 41.90 -16.24
CA THR A 279 -34.63 42.26 -16.19
C THR A 279 -33.82 41.32 -15.30
N ASN A 280 -32.55 41.00 -15.63
CA ASN A 280 -31.56 40.49 -14.66
C ASN A 280 -30.11 40.43 -15.17
N LYS A 281 -29.17 40.34 -14.21
CA LYS A 281 -27.71 40.37 -14.32
C LYS A 281 -27.01 39.01 -14.60
N ASP A 282 -27.72 37.87 -14.54
CA ASP A 282 -27.09 36.54 -14.57
C ASP A 282 -27.53 35.70 -15.79
N ASN A 283 -27.05 36.02 -16.99
CA ASN A 283 -27.08 35.09 -18.12
C ASN A 283 -25.65 34.78 -18.54
N HIS A 284 -25.14 33.64 -18.09
CA HIS A 284 -23.81 33.16 -18.46
C HIS A 284 -23.96 32.05 -19.49
N LEU A 285 -23.50 32.31 -20.71
CA LEU A 285 -23.38 31.29 -21.75
C LEU A 285 -21.95 30.75 -21.77
N LYS A 286 -21.82 29.44 -21.98
CA LYS A 286 -20.52 28.78 -22.02
C LYS A 286 -20.23 28.32 -23.44
N ILE A 287 -19.12 28.77 -24.03
CA ILE A 287 -18.67 28.31 -25.34
C ILE A 287 -17.44 27.41 -25.12
N ILE A 288 -17.49 26.20 -25.66
CA ILE A 288 -16.37 25.27 -25.64
C ILE A 288 -15.79 25.19 -27.04
N ALA A 289 -14.54 25.61 -27.21
CA ALA A 289 -13.81 25.43 -28.45
C ALA A 289 -12.91 24.20 -28.32
N ARG A 290 -13.17 23.16 -29.09
CA ARG A 290 -12.37 21.92 -29.14
C ARG A 290 -11.45 21.97 -30.36
N ASN A 291 -10.31 21.28 -30.33
CA ASN A 291 -9.45 21.10 -31.50
C ASN A 291 -9.09 22.42 -32.23
N LEU A 292 -8.75 23.47 -31.47
CA LEU A 292 -8.32 24.75 -32.02
C LEU A 292 -7.02 24.55 -32.83
N LYS A 293 -7.16 24.44 -34.16
CA LYS A 293 -6.05 24.31 -35.09
C LYS A 293 -5.78 25.66 -35.75
N ARG A 294 -4.59 26.22 -35.52
CA ARG A 294 -4.09 27.36 -36.30
C ARG A 294 -3.46 26.84 -37.58
N HIS A 295 -3.91 27.34 -38.73
CA HIS A 295 -3.43 26.91 -40.04
C HIS A 295 -2.48 27.95 -40.63
N PHE A 296 -1.29 27.50 -41.03
CA PHE A 296 -0.26 28.29 -41.69
C PHE A 296 -0.03 27.72 -43.09
N ILE A 297 0.09 28.60 -44.08
CA ILE A 297 0.42 28.21 -45.45
C ILE A 297 1.90 28.50 -45.66
N ILE A 298 2.68 27.46 -45.95
CA ILE A 298 4.12 27.52 -46.14
C ILE A 298 4.43 27.30 -47.62
N ARG A 299 5.32 28.14 -48.14
CA ARG A 299 5.72 28.12 -49.54
C ARG A 299 7.10 27.46 -49.69
N THR A 300 7.30 26.69 -50.76
CA THR A 300 8.64 26.32 -51.23
C THR A 300 9.17 27.50 -52.08
N THR A 301 10.12 28.29 -51.57
CA THR A 301 10.45 29.62 -52.10
C THR A 301 11.19 29.64 -53.46
N ARG A 302 11.26 30.85 -54.06
CA ARG A 302 11.96 31.24 -55.30
C ARG A 302 13.46 31.45 -55.10
N PHE A 303 14.29 30.76 -55.88
CA PHE A 303 15.72 31.03 -55.98
C PHE A 303 15.97 32.31 -56.80
N ASN A 304 16.79 33.24 -56.27
CA ASN A 304 17.13 34.50 -56.95
C ASN A 304 18.44 34.44 -57.76
N HIS A 305 19.12 33.28 -57.78
CA HIS A 305 20.41 33.10 -58.47
C HIS A 305 20.32 31.96 -59.49
N LYS A 306 20.95 32.14 -60.66
CA LYS A 306 21.04 31.13 -61.74
C LYS A 306 21.84 29.92 -61.24
N TYR A 307 21.25 28.72 -61.34
CA TYR A 307 21.87 27.46 -60.95
C TYR A 307 23.17 27.18 -61.70
N THR A 308 24.25 26.90 -60.98
CA THR A 308 25.44 26.25 -61.53
C THR A 308 25.67 24.85 -60.99
N ASP A 309 24.95 24.39 -59.95
CA ASP A 309 25.14 23.05 -59.39
C ASP A 309 23.84 22.40 -58.87
N LEU A 310 23.50 21.21 -59.39
CA LEU A 310 22.29 20.46 -59.00
C LEU A 310 22.45 19.79 -57.62
N GLU A 311 23.67 19.52 -57.17
CA GLU A 311 23.94 18.80 -55.92
C GLU A 311 23.55 19.60 -54.66
N ASN A 312 23.56 20.94 -54.72
CA ASN A 312 23.19 21.81 -53.61
C ASN A 312 21.70 22.22 -53.61
N MET A 313 20.94 21.88 -54.67
CA MET A 313 19.54 22.27 -54.83
C MET A 313 18.65 21.81 -53.66
N HIS A 314 18.78 20.54 -53.26
CA HIS A 314 17.94 19.97 -52.19
C HIS A 314 18.26 20.61 -50.84
N HIS A 315 19.54 20.84 -50.55
CA HIS A 315 19.96 21.47 -49.31
C HIS A 315 19.41 22.90 -49.19
N GLU A 316 19.59 23.71 -50.23
CA GLU A 316 19.08 25.09 -50.24
C GLU A 316 17.55 25.12 -50.14
N LEU A 317 16.85 24.21 -50.82
CA LEU A 317 15.39 24.10 -50.74
C LEU A 317 14.90 23.88 -49.30
N PHE A 318 15.46 22.90 -48.60
CA PHE A 318 15.02 22.58 -47.23
C PHE A 318 15.43 23.66 -46.22
N GLN A 319 16.59 24.30 -46.40
CA GLN A 319 16.96 25.47 -45.60
C GLN A 319 15.96 26.61 -45.78
N HIS A 320 15.54 26.89 -47.00
CA HIS A 320 14.55 27.93 -47.28
C HIS A 320 13.16 27.58 -46.73
N ILE A 321 12.76 26.31 -46.77
CA ILE A 321 11.51 25.86 -46.14
C ILE A 321 11.55 26.10 -44.63
N ASN A 322 12.63 25.70 -43.96
CA ASN A 322 12.82 25.96 -42.53
C ASN A 322 12.84 27.47 -42.22
N PHE A 323 13.47 28.28 -43.07
CA PHE A 323 13.44 29.74 -42.95
C PHE A 323 12.02 30.30 -43.08
N ASN A 324 11.22 29.84 -44.04
CA ASN A 324 9.83 30.27 -44.20
C ASN A 324 8.98 29.91 -42.97
N LEU A 325 9.20 28.73 -42.38
CA LEU A 325 8.55 28.34 -41.12
C LEU A 325 8.91 29.32 -39.99
N MET A 326 10.19 29.69 -39.86
CA MET A 326 10.63 30.70 -38.90
C MET A 326 9.99 32.07 -39.14
N GLN A 327 9.92 32.54 -40.39
CA GLN A 327 9.32 33.83 -40.74
C GLN A 327 7.81 33.87 -40.43
N THR A 328 7.10 32.74 -40.54
CA THR A 328 5.69 32.64 -40.15
C THR A 328 5.45 32.55 -38.64
N GLY A 329 6.51 32.64 -37.81
CA GLY A 329 6.43 32.57 -36.36
C GLY A 329 6.24 31.15 -35.80
N ILE A 330 6.35 30.12 -36.65
CA ILE A 330 6.22 28.71 -36.28
C ILE A 330 7.54 27.94 -36.49
N GLY A 331 8.67 28.63 -36.36
CA GLY A 331 10.00 28.01 -36.42
C GLY A 331 10.12 26.85 -35.43
N GLY A 332 10.59 25.69 -35.91
CA GLY A 332 10.71 24.47 -35.10
C GLY A 332 9.42 23.66 -34.94
N ALA A 333 8.26 24.12 -35.46
CA ALA A 333 7.03 23.30 -35.50
C ALA A 333 7.19 22.07 -36.41
N ALA A 334 7.96 22.23 -37.48
CA ALA A 334 8.48 21.16 -38.31
C ALA A 334 9.91 21.50 -38.74
N ASP A 335 10.78 20.51 -38.81
CA ASP A 335 12.17 20.65 -39.26
C ASP A 335 12.46 19.69 -40.40
N PHE A 336 13.07 20.23 -41.47
CA PHE A 336 13.53 19.47 -42.62
C PHE A 336 15.06 19.40 -42.59
N ILE A 337 15.61 18.21 -42.34
CA ILE A 337 17.06 17.98 -42.25
C ILE A 337 17.49 17.10 -43.42
N PHE A 338 18.31 17.66 -44.30
CA PHE A 338 18.82 16.96 -45.48
C PHE A 338 20.17 16.28 -45.20
N ASP A 339 20.27 14.99 -45.54
CA ASP A 339 21.50 14.21 -45.52
C ASP A 339 22.10 14.10 -46.92
N PHE A 340 23.23 14.78 -47.13
CA PHE A 340 23.98 14.81 -48.38
C PHE A 340 24.53 13.45 -48.81
N LYS A 341 24.84 12.55 -47.87
CA LYS A 341 25.50 11.26 -48.19
C LYS A 341 24.52 10.26 -48.78
N VAL A 342 23.25 10.33 -48.38
CA VAL A 342 22.23 9.33 -48.71
C VAL A 342 21.09 9.92 -49.56
N ASN A 343 21.15 11.23 -49.86
CA ASN A 343 20.12 11.99 -50.56
C ASN A 343 18.72 11.75 -49.95
N LYS A 344 18.67 11.84 -48.61
CA LYS A 344 17.46 11.65 -47.81
C LYS A 344 17.12 12.94 -47.07
N VAL A 345 15.84 13.21 -46.90
CA VAL A 345 15.37 14.23 -45.96
C VAL A 345 14.67 13.57 -44.79
N GLU A 346 15.06 13.99 -43.59
CA GLU A 346 14.33 13.76 -42.37
C GLU A 346 13.37 14.92 -42.15
N ILE A 347 12.08 14.61 -42.04
CA ILE A 347 11.04 15.58 -41.68
C ILE A 347 10.61 15.24 -40.26
N THR A 348 10.83 16.16 -39.33
CA THR A 348 10.41 16.01 -37.93
C THR A 348 9.32 17.02 -37.63
N VAL A 349 8.13 16.52 -37.32
CA VAL A 349 6.94 17.33 -36.96
C VAL A 349 6.67 17.17 -35.48
N GLN A 350 6.50 18.28 -34.75
CA GLN A 350 6.23 18.23 -33.30
C GLN A 350 4.88 17.55 -32.96
N LYS A 351 4.74 17.06 -31.73
CA LYS A 351 3.61 16.23 -31.28
C LYS A 351 2.22 16.87 -31.49
N ASN A 352 2.12 18.20 -31.45
CA ASN A 352 0.86 18.94 -31.60
C ASN A 352 0.71 19.59 -33.00
N VAL A 353 1.55 19.20 -33.96
CA VAL A 353 1.60 19.80 -35.30
C VAL A 353 1.25 18.75 -36.36
N GLU A 354 0.54 19.17 -37.39
CA GLU A 354 0.18 18.36 -38.55
C GLU A 354 0.64 19.07 -39.83
N LEU A 355 1.42 18.37 -40.65
CA LEU A 355 1.91 18.90 -41.92
C LEU A 355 1.16 18.24 -43.07
N GLU A 356 0.28 19.00 -43.72
CA GLU A 356 -0.60 18.55 -44.78
C GLU A 356 -0.01 18.87 -46.16
N LEU A 357 0.33 17.82 -46.91
CA LEU A 357 0.80 17.86 -48.28
C LEU A 357 -0.32 17.37 -49.20
N ARG A 358 -0.74 18.21 -50.14
CA ARG A 358 -1.74 17.85 -51.16
C ARG A 358 -1.16 17.99 -52.55
N LEU A 359 -1.46 17.01 -53.41
CA LEU A 359 -0.98 16.96 -54.79
C LEU A 359 -1.41 18.19 -55.61
N LEU A 360 -2.58 18.74 -55.30
CA LEU A 360 -3.11 19.94 -55.94
C LEU A 360 -2.21 21.18 -55.73
N TYR A 361 -1.53 21.27 -54.57
CA TYR A 361 -0.78 22.46 -54.16
C TYR A 361 0.74 22.27 -54.20
N ALA A 362 1.23 21.04 -54.13
CA ALA A 362 2.67 20.72 -54.11
C ALA A 362 3.06 19.47 -54.92
N PRO A 363 2.73 19.39 -56.23
CA PRO A 363 2.93 18.18 -57.03
C PRO A 363 4.41 17.78 -57.21
N LEU A 364 5.32 18.72 -57.46
CA LEU A 364 6.74 18.43 -57.67
C LEU A 364 7.43 18.10 -56.35
N PHE A 365 7.09 18.82 -55.27
CA PHE A 365 7.62 18.58 -53.93
C PHE A 365 7.19 17.19 -53.43
N MET A 366 5.94 16.80 -53.64
CA MET A 366 5.46 15.46 -53.28
C MET A 366 6.10 14.37 -54.14
N ARG A 367 6.26 14.58 -55.46
CA ARG A 367 6.99 13.65 -56.33
C ARG A 367 8.44 13.46 -55.88
N MET A 368 9.10 14.55 -55.49
CA MET A 368 10.46 14.54 -54.94
C MET A 368 10.54 13.70 -53.66
N LEU A 369 9.54 13.78 -52.77
CA LEU A 369 9.46 12.99 -51.54
C LEU A 369 8.95 11.55 -51.71
N SER A 370 8.73 11.09 -52.96
CA SER A 370 8.10 9.80 -53.30
C SER A 370 6.66 9.64 -52.78
N LEU A 371 5.88 10.74 -52.69
CA LEU A 371 4.51 10.75 -52.21
C LEU A 371 3.51 10.84 -53.37
N THR A 372 2.58 9.88 -53.47
CA THR A 372 1.65 9.73 -54.60
C THR A 372 0.18 10.04 -54.26
N LYS A 373 -0.12 10.39 -53.02
CA LYS A 373 -1.47 10.75 -52.53
C LYS A 373 -1.35 11.86 -51.47
N ASP A 374 -2.43 12.64 -51.30
CA ASP A 374 -2.56 13.61 -50.21
C ASP A 374 -2.27 12.94 -48.86
N ILE A 375 -1.42 13.57 -48.05
CA ILE A 375 -0.93 13.00 -46.80
C ILE A 375 -0.80 14.06 -45.71
N VAL A 376 -1.02 13.63 -44.47
CA VAL A 376 -0.75 14.42 -43.27
C VAL A 376 0.40 13.76 -42.51
N LEU A 377 1.55 14.42 -42.47
CA LEU A 377 2.72 13.97 -41.73
C LEU A 377 2.61 14.38 -40.25
N LYS A 378 2.93 13.44 -39.35
CA LYS A 378 3.00 13.62 -37.89
C LYS A 378 4.24 12.90 -37.36
N GLY A 379 4.92 13.47 -36.37
CA GLY A 379 6.14 12.88 -35.82
C GLY A 379 7.29 12.90 -36.82
N LYS A 380 8.16 11.89 -36.77
CA LYS A 380 9.36 11.79 -37.60
C LYS A 380 9.15 10.87 -38.79
N SER A 381 9.48 11.35 -40.00
CA SER A 381 9.41 10.59 -41.25
C SER A 381 10.66 10.79 -42.11
N MET A 382 11.13 9.72 -42.75
CA MET A 382 12.30 9.74 -43.61
C MET A 382 11.89 9.52 -45.07
N HIS A 383 12.36 10.39 -45.96
CA HIS A 383 12.05 10.32 -47.40
C HIS A 383 13.32 10.27 -48.23
N VAL A 384 13.41 9.26 -49.11
CA VAL A 384 14.45 9.21 -50.15
C VAL A 384 14.02 10.11 -51.30
N LEU A 385 14.89 11.05 -51.68
CA LEU A 385 14.56 12.03 -52.70
C LEU A 385 14.69 11.44 -54.10
N GLN A 386 13.63 11.59 -54.90
CA GLN A 386 13.62 11.21 -56.31
C GLN A 386 14.22 12.31 -57.18
N LYS A 387 14.83 11.91 -58.31
CA LYS A 387 15.22 12.89 -59.34
C LYS A 387 13.97 13.57 -59.91
N ILE A 388 14.03 14.88 -59.97
CA ILE A 388 13.01 15.74 -60.55
C ILE A 388 13.61 16.57 -61.67
N ASP A 389 12.81 16.85 -62.70
CA ASP A 389 13.29 17.56 -63.90
C ASP A 389 13.50 19.06 -63.66
N ARG A 390 12.92 19.58 -62.57
CA ARG A 390 13.01 20.98 -62.13
C ARG A 390 12.71 21.10 -60.63
N PRO A 391 13.27 22.10 -59.92
CA PRO A 391 12.99 22.31 -58.50
C PRO A 391 11.51 22.63 -58.23
N PRO A 392 10.96 22.24 -57.07
CA PRO A 392 9.60 22.55 -56.65
C PRO A 392 9.51 24.01 -56.21
N LEU A 393 9.29 24.91 -57.18
CA LEU A 393 9.25 26.35 -56.97
C LEU A 393 7.82 26.86 -56.80
N ASN A 394 7.59 27.69 -55.79
CA ASN A 394 6.29 28.33 -55.50
C ASN A 394 5.14 27.36 -55.20
N GLU A 395 5.44 26.17 -54.70
CA GLU A 395 4.43 25.22 -54.23
C GLU A 395 4.07 25.52 -52.78
N TYR A 396 2.90 25.05 -52.35
CA TYR A 396 2.36 25.36 -51.03
C TYR A 396 1.97 24.10 -50.27
N PHE A 397 2.21 24.11 -48.96
CA PHE A 397 1.69 23.11 -48.04
C PHE A 397 1.17 23.76 -46.78
N ARG A 398 0.29 23.05 -46.06
CA ARG A 398 -0.34 23.58 -44.85
C ARG A 398 0.29 22.97 -43.61
N VAL A 399 0.58 23.80 -42.63
CA VAL A 399 0.99 23.38 -41.29
C VAL A 399 -0.11 23.77 -40.31
N SER A 400 -0.63 22.81 -39.57
CA SER A 400 -1.69 23.01 -38.58
C SER A 400 -1.15 22.75 -37.19
N ILE A 401 -1.22 23.73 -36.30
CA ILE A 401 -0.78 23.60 -34.90
C ILE A 401 -2.01 23.53 -34.01
N THR A 402 -2.09 22.48 -33.19
CA THR A 402 -3.13 22.32 -32.18
C THR A 402 -2.66 22.96 -30.88
N ASP A 403 -3.32 24.04 -30.46
CA ASP A 403 -3.01 24.68 -29.19
C ASP A 403 -3.58 23.86 -28.03
N LYS A 404 -2.72 23.38 -27.13
CA LYS A 404 -3.13 22.75 -25.88
C LYS A 404 -3.06 23.79 -24.77
N LEU A 405 -4.19 24.07 -24.15
CA LEU A 405 -4.27 25.02 -23.03
C LEU A 405 -3.79 24.33 -21.75
N THR A 406 -2.83 24.94 -21.06
CA THR A 406 -2.39 24.52 -19.74
C THR A 406 -3.13 25.34 -18.69
N VAL A 407 -3.98 24.67 -17.90
CA VAL A 407 -4.74 25.34 -16.83
C VAL A 407 -4.26 24.81 -15.48
N PRO A 408 -3.92 25.70 -14.52
CA PRO A 408 -3.64 25.28 -13.16
C PRO A 408 -4.95 24.86 -12.48
N GLU A 409 -5.05 23.59 -12.10
CA GLU A 409 -6.20 23.06 -11.35
C GLU A 409 -5.77 22.67 -9.94
N LYS A 410 -6.51 23.13 -8.93
CA LYS A 410 -6.27 22.78 -7.53
C LYS A 410 -6.88 21.41 -7.23
N VAL A 411 -6.05 20.44 -6.87
CA VAL A 411 -6.47 19.08 -6.54
C VAL A 411 -6.18 18.82 -5.07
N LYS A 412 -7.15 18.24 -4.35
CA LYS A 412 -6.95 17.78 -2.97
C LYS A 412 -6.21 16.45 -2.98
N LYS A 413 -5.11 16.37 -2.23
CA LYS A 413 -4.31 15.17 -2.06
C LYS A 413 -4.27 14.80 -0.59
N THR A 414 -4.37 13.51 -0.29
CA THR A 414 -4.32 12.99 1.09
C THR A 414 -3.12 12.06 1.24
N GLU A 415 -2.31 12.31 2.27
CA GLU A 415 -1.18 11.50 2.66
C GLU A 415 -1.48 10.80 4.00
N ASN A 416 -1.30 9.48 4.05
CA ASN A 416 -1.49 8.67 5.25
C ASN A 416 -0.13 8.41 5.91
N LEU A 417 -0.01 8.80 7.18
CA LEU A 417 1.23 8.80 7.94
C LEU A 417 1.10 7.94 9.20
N GLN A 418 2.23 7.40 9.66
CA GLN A 418 2.30 6.60 10.87
C GLN A 418 3.55 6.94 11.67
N LEU A 419 3.40 7.00 13.00
CA LEU A 419 4.50 7.11 13.95
C LEU A 419 5.15 5.75 14.18
N GLU A 420 6.42 5.76 14.55
CA GLU A 420 7.15 4.55 14.91
C GLU A 420 6.61 3.99 16.24
N VAL A 421 6.40 2.68 16.28
CA VAL A 421 5.96 2.00 17.50
C VAL A 421 7.11 1.98 18.50
N GLY A 422 6.88 2.49 19.69
CA GLY A 422 7.93 2.58 20.70
C GLY A 422 7.56 3.40 21.93
N PHE A 423 8.60 3.72 22.70
CA PHE A 423 8.50 4.56 23.89
C PHE A 423 9.12 5.93 23.62
N TYR A 424 8.26 6.95 23.71
CA TYR A 424 8.62 8.35 23.62
C TYR A 424 8.73 8.93 25.02
N LYS A 425 9.94 9.32 25.43
CA LYS A 425 10.27 9.73 26.81
C LYS A 425 9.60 11.03 27.23
N ASN A 426 9.44 11.95 26.29
CA ASN A 426 8.90 13.28 26.52
C ASN A 426 8.13 13.78 25.29
N ALA A 427 7.41 14.88 25.47
CA ALA A 427 6.58 15.48 24.43
C ALA A 427 7.41 15.90 23.21
N GLU A 428 8.62 16.42 23.42
CA GLU A 428 9.52 16.85 22.35
C GLU A 428 9.90 15.69 21.42
N GLN A 429 10.27 14.53 22.00
CA GLN A 429 10.58 13.33 21.23
C GLN A 429 9.37 12.88 20.42
N LEU A 430 8.17 12.89 21.01
CA LEU A 430 6.94 12.55 20.30
C LEU A 430 6.67 13.54 19.14
N PHE A 431 6.72 14.84 19.42
CA PHE A 431 6.43 15.88 18.43
C PHE A 431 7.41 15.87 17.26
N SER A 432 8.68 15.57 17.52
CA SER A 432 9.71 15.44 16.47
C SER A 432 9.45 14.30 15.48
N SER A 433 8.59 13.33 15.84
CA SER A 433 8.25 12.20 14.97
C SER A 433 7.07 12.46 14.02
N PHE A 434 6.36 13.59 14.17
CA PHE A 434 5.35 14.02 13.22
C PHE A 434 5.96 14.74 12.02
N LYS A 435 5.42 14.48 10.84
CA LYS A 435 5.70 15.21 9.60
C LYS A 435 4.60 16.23 9.32
N HIS A 436 4.99 17.36 8.73
CA HIS A 436 4.12 18.46 8.26
C HIS A 436 3.38 19.26 9.35
N LEU A 437 3.56 18.89 10.62
CA LEU A 437 2.87 19.48 11.76
C LEU A 437 3.91 20.02 12.75
N ALA A 438 3.62 21.18 13.31
CA ALA A 438 4.43 21.75 14.38
C ALA A 438 3.64 21.73 15.69
N PHE A 439 4.31 21.31 16.75
CA PHE A 439 3.70 21.17 18.07
C PHE A 439 4.47 21.99 19.10
N ASN A 440 3.77 22.43 20.14
CA ASN A 440 4.37 23.04 21.32
C ASN A 440 3.59 22.60 22.56
N LEU A 441 4.31 22.26 23.64
CA LEU A 441 3.71 21.95 24.93
C LEU A 441 3.57 23.22 25.76
N LEU A 442 2.34 23.56 26.13
CA LEU A 442 2.05 24.72 26.96
C LEU A 442 2.34 24.43 28.44
N ALA A 443 2.48 25.50 29.26
CA ALA A 443 2.75 25.37 30.70
C ALA A 443 1.68 24.56 31.47
N ASN A 444 0.44 24.55 30.96
CA ASN A 444 -0.66 23.75 31.50
C ASN A 444 -0.71 22.31 30.95
N LYS A 445 0.39 21.84 30.32
CA LYS A 445 0.52 20.52 29.67
C LYS A 445 -0.43 20.25 28.50
N LYS A 446 -1.13 21.28 27.99
CA LYS A 446 -1.91 21.16 26.74
C LYS A 446 -1.02 21.24 25.52
N VAL A 447 -1.44 20.61 24.45
CA VAL A 447 -0.74 20.58 23.16
C VAL A 447 -1.26 21.71 22.28
N LYS A 448 -0.36 22.58 21.82
CA LYS A 448 -0.62 23.54 20.76
C LYS A 448 -0.16 22.94 19.44
N ILE A 449 -1.04 22.84 18.46
CA ILE A 449 -0.79 22.23 17.14
C ILE A 449 -0.93 23.33 16.08
N HIS A 450 0.05 23.45 15.21
CA HIS A 450 -0.01 24.32 14.05
C HIS A 450 -0.12 23.48 12.77
N ILE A 451 -1.19 23.72 12.03
CA ILE A 451 -1.55 23.04 10.77
C ILE A 451 -1.48 24.07 9.65
N PRO A 452 -0.85 23.77 8.50
CA PRO A 452 -0.82 24.68 7.36
C PRO A 452 -2.24 25.11 6.90
N ASP A 453 -2.43 26.38 6.55
CA ASP A 453 -3.76 26.99 6.36
C ASP A 453 -4.65 26.29 5.31
N THR A 454 -4.07 25.76 4.24
CA THR A 454 -4.78 25.05 3.16
C THR A 454 -4.89 23.54 3.40
N SER A 455 -4.55 23.08 4.60
CA SER A 455 -4.51 21.67 4.95
C SER A 455 -5.54 21.29 6.02
N ALA A 456 -5.91 20.02 6.06
CA ALA A 456 -6.69 19.42 7.13
C ALA A 456 -6.02 18.14 7.59
N VAL A 457 -6.00 17.90 8.90
CA VAL A 457 -5.38 16.72 9.52
C VAL A 457 -6.45 15.91 10.19
N THR A 458 -6.39 14.59 10.05
CA THR A 458 -7.25 13.67 10.80
C THR A 458 -6.38 12.69 11.58
N PHE A 459 -6.55 12.65 12.89
CA PHE A 459 -5.88 11.72 13.80
C PHE A 459 -6.78 10.51 14.06
N GLN A 460 -6.18 9.32 14.14
CA GLN A 460 -6.89 8.14 14.64
C GLN A 460 -7.22 8.31 16.13
N ASP A 461 -8.32 7.70 16.61
CA ASP A 461 -8.82 7.88 17.98
C ASP A 461 -7.76 7.75 19.06
N GLY A 462 -6.93 6.70 19.05
CA GLY A 462 -5.90 6.56 20.08
C GLY A 462 -4.84 7.68 20.08
N LEU A 463 -4.51 8.24 18.92
CA LEU A 463 -3.55 9.35 18.82
C LEU A 463 -4.22 10.70 19.16
N LYS A 464 -5.49 10.85 18.78
CA LYS A 464 -6.35 11.98 19.14
C LYS A 464 -6.47 12.09 20.67
N ASP A 465 -6.78 10.97 21.34
CA ASP A 465 -6.93 10.91 22.79
C ASP A 465 -5.59 11.19 23.48
N LEU A 466 -4.49 10.58 22.99
CA LEU A 466 -3.14 10.83 23.51
C LEU A 466 -2.74 12.32 23.45
N LEU A 467 -3.08 13.00 22.34
CA LEU A 467 -2.85 14.44 22.16
C LEU A 467 -3.84 15.32 22.93
N GLY A 468 -4.84 14.73 23.59
CA GLY A 468 -5.86 15.44 24.37
C GLY A 468 -6.89 16.18 23.51
N LEU A 469 -7.18 15.70 22.30
CA LEU A 469 -8.11 16.34 21.36
C LEU A 469 -9.51 15.71 21.47
N LYS A 470 -10.56 16.54 21.43
CA LYS A 470 -11.95 16.04 21.33
C LYS A 470 -12.35 15.69 19.90
N GLN A 471 -11.83 16.44 18.92
CA GLN A 471 -12.14 16.25 17.50
C GLN A 471 -11.02 15.50 16.80
N SER A 472 -11.37 14.50 15.99
CA SER A 472 -10.39 13.74 15.21
C SER A 472 -9.83 14.54 14.04
N THR A 473 -10.62 15.44 13.45
CA THR A 473 -10.22 16.26 12.29
C THR A 473 -10.06 17.71 12.68
N LEU A 474 -8.93 18.31 12.31
CA LEU A 474 -8.60 19.72 12.51
C LEU A 474 -8.25 20.37 11.16
N HIS A 475 -8.74 21.58 10.94
CA HIS A 475 -8.46 22.36 9.72
C HIS A 475 -7.26 23.29 9.92
N GLY A 476 -6.80 23.93 8.84
CA GLY A 476 -5.66 24.85 8.86
C GLY A 476 -5.76 25.92 9.95
N GLY A 477 -4.60 26.29 10.49
CA GLY A 477 -4.46 27.24 11.59
C GLY A 477 -3.88 26.62 12.85
N THR A 478 -4.04 27.34 13.96
CA THR A 478 -3.46 26.96 15.26
C THR A 478 -4.56 26.50 16.21
N HIS A 479 -4.39 25.29 16.75
CA HIS A 479 -5.33 24.65 17.67
C HIS A 479 -4.66 24.37 19.01
N ILE A 480 -5.46 24.34 20.07
CA ILE A 480 -5.02 23.96 21.42
C ILE A 480 -5.88 22.79 21.87
N SER A 481 -5.25 21.77 22.45
CA SER A 481 -5.93 20.58 22.94
C SER A 481 -6.94 20.87 24.05
N ASP A 482 -8.01 20.09 24.08
CA ASP A 482 -9.06 20.17 25.09
C ASP A 482 -8.55 19.67 26.44
N TYR A 483 -7.71 18.63 26.42
CA TYR A 483 -7.13 17.95 27.57
C TYR A 483 -5.59 18.01 27.57
N GLN A 484 -4.97 17.57 28.66
CA GLN A 484 -3.51 17.52 28.77
C GLN A 484 -2.94 16.38 27.92
N LEU A 485 -1.68 16.50 27.49
CA LEU A 485 -0.97 15.43 26.79
C LEU A 485 -0.77 14.21 27.71
N GLU A 486 -1.20 13.03 27.28
CA GLU A 486 -1.05 11.78 28.04
C GLU A 486 0.05 10.87 27.46
N LEU A 487 1.31 11.16 27.81
CA LEU A 487 2.45 10.39 27.32
C LEU A 487 2.55 8.96 27.89
N ASP A 488 1.79 8.62 28.92
CA ASP A 488 1.78 7.27 29.49
C ASP A 488 0.92 6.29 28.66
N GLY A 489 0.31 6.78 27.58
CA GLY A 489 -0.49 5.97 26.65
C GLY A 489 -1.85 5.59 27.21
N GLY A 490 -2.40 6.36 28.16
CA GLY A 490 -3.69 6.09 28.80
C GLY A 490 -3.73 4.83 29.67
N ILE A 491 -2.58 4.21 29.97
CA ILE A 491 -2.51 3.05 30.86
C ILE A 491 -2.63 3.55 32.31
N THR A 492 -3.85 3.84 32.73
CA THR A 492 -4.21 4.10 34.12
C THR A 492 -4.32 2.79 34.91
N GLU A 493 -4.76 1.74 34.24
CA GLU A 493 -5.10 0.43 34.82
C GLU A 493 -4.39 -0.70 34.08
N ILE A 494 -3.94 -1.70 34.86
CA ILE A 494 -3.32 -2.91 34.33
C ILE A 494 -4.14 -4.11 34.79
N TYR A 495 -4.72 -4.82 33.82
CA TYR A 495 -5.42 -6.07 34.02
C TYR A 495 -4.42 -7.23 33.87
N VAL A 496 -4.35 -8.08 34.89
CA VAL A 496 -3.46 -9.25 34.93
C VAL A 496 -4.25 -10.51 34.64
N TYR A 497 -4.00 -11.12 33.49
CA TYR A 497 -4.59 -12.40 33.11
C TYR A 497 -3.59 -13.52 33.30
N THR A 498 -4.06 -14.69 33.69
CA THR A 498 -3.24 -15.90 33.78
C THR A 498 -4.02 -17.15 33.37
N ASP A 499 -3.32 -18.14 32.85
CA ASP A 499 -3.89 -19.39 32.33
C ASP A 499 -4.27 -20.40 33.42
N ILE A 500 -3.78 -20.21 34.65
CA ILE A 500 -3.95 -21.18 35.75
C ILE A 500 -5.25 -21.01 36.54
N ILE A 501 -6.00 -19.92 36.35
CA ILE A 501 -7.28 -19.68 37.03
C ILE A 501 -8.47 -20.13 36.17
N GLU A 502 -9.57 -20.52 36.81
CA GLU A 502 -10.83 -20.74 36.09
C GLU A 502 -11.36 -19.42 35.51
N SER A 503 -12.29 -19.48 34.56
CA SER A 503 -12.93 -18.28 34.00
C SER A 503 -13.86 -17.64 35.02
N HIS A 504 -13.71 -16.33 35.24
CA HIS A 504 -14.54 -15.55 36.16
C HIS A 504 -14.94 -14.22 35.53
N PHE A 505 -16.10 -13.68 35.93
CA PHE A 505 -16.50 -12.33 35.57
C PHE A 505 -15.65 -11.32 36.32
N VAL A 506 -15.08 -10.35 35.60
CA VAL A 506 -14.25 -9.28 36.15
C VAL A 506 -15.05 -7.98 36.07
N GLY A 507 -15.08 -7.20 37.16
CA GLY A 507 -15.70 -5.88 37.24
C GLY A 507 -14.71 -4.86 37.80
N ASP A 508 -14.89 -3.59 37.44
CA ASP A 508 -13.96 -2.48 37.66
C ASP A 508 -13.66 -2.25 39.15
N THR A 509 -12.39 -2.39 39.59
CA THR A 509 -11.89 -1.78 40.84
C THR A 509 -10.34 -1.64 40.86
N ILE A 510 -9.81 -0.81 41.79
CA ILE A 510 -8.93 0.38 41.60
C ILE A 510 -7.39 0.24 41.90
N ASP A 511 -6.58 1.08 41.20
CA ASP A 511 -5.23 1.75 41.36
C ASP A 511 -3.81 1.13 41.56
N GLN A 512 -2.91 1.60 40.66
CA GLN A 512 -1.46 1.97 40.63
C GLN A 512 -0.26 1.08 41.10
N ILE A 513 0.84 1.20 40.33
CA ILE A 513 1.98 0.27 40.20
C ILE A 513 3.06 0.43 41.30
N VAL A 514 2.80 -0.19 42.45
CA VAL A 514 3.49 -1.36 43.07
C VAL A 514 2.45 -1.81 44.10
N ILE A 515 1.70 -2.86 43.76
CA ILE A 515 0.57 -3.27 44.59
C ILE A 515 1.02 -4.44 45.44
N ASN A 516 1.17 -4.18 46.74
CA ASN A 516 1.16 -5.23 47.74
C ASN A 516 -0.29 -5.41 48.19
N TYR A 517 -0.90 -6.52 47.80
CA TYR A 517 -2.28 -6.80 48.16
C TYR A 517 -2.33 -7.21 49.63
N GLN A 518 -2.75 -6.31 50.51
CA GLN A 518 -2.97 -6.62 51.93
C GLN A 518 -3.96 -7.79 52.12
N ARG A 519 -4.91 -7.93 51.18
CA ARG A 519 -5.85 -9.06 51.08
C ARG A 519 -5.94 -9.50 49.63
N PRO A 520 -5.14 -10.49 49.19
CA PRO A 520 -5.20 -11.00 47.83
C PRO A 520 -6.59 -11.55 47.52
N LEU A 521 -7.08 -11.27 46.31
CA LEU A 521 -8.25 -11.96 45.77
C LEU A 521 -7.81 -13.36 45.32
N TYR A 522 -8.49 -14.38 45.83
CA TYR A 522 -8.19 -15.77 45.53
C TYR A 522 -9.21 -16.34 44.55
N PHE A 523 -8.72 -16.98 43.49
CA PHE A 523 -9.51 -17.62 42.46
C PHE A 523 -9.21 -19.12 42.40
N PRO A 524 -10.21 -19.98 42.15
CA PRO A 524 -10.00 -21.41 42.00
C PRO A 524 -9.06 -21.71 40.83
N LEU A 525 -8.17 -22.68 41.05
CA LEU A 525 -7.26 -23.16 40.02
C LEU A 525 -7.96 -24.03 38.99
N ARG A 526 -7.65 -23.77 37.71
CA ARG A 526 -8.09 -24.57 36.58
C ARG A 526 -7.39 -25.91 36.49
N GLN A 527 -6.15 -25.99 36.97
CA GLN A 527 -5.30 -27.18 36.85
C GLN A 527 -4.46 -27.45 38.10
N ASN A 528 -4.31 -28.73 38.42
CA ASN A 528 -3.58 -29.22 39.60
C ASN A 528 -2.11 -29.56 39.32
N TYR A 529 -1.73 -29.58 38.05
CA TYR A 529 -0.36 -29.74 37.58
C TYR A 529 0.04 -28.48 36.82
N ILE A 530 1.03 -27.74 37.33
CA ILE A 530 1.49 -26.48 36.74
C ILE A 530 2.98 -26.59 36.48
N ASP A 531 3.38 -26.65 35.21
CA ASP A 531 4.78 -26.63 34.78
C ASP A 531 5.17 -25.34 34.03
N CYS A 532 4.20 -24.51 33.68
CA CYS A 532 4.34 -23.18 33.10
C CYS A 532 3.19 -22.29 33.61
N ILE A 533 3.45 -20.99 33.74
CA ILE A 533 2.43 -19.99 34.09
C ILE A 533 2.58 -18.88 33.05
N GLU A 534 1.52 -18.65 32.29
CA GLU A 534 1.46 -17.53 31.34
C GLU A 534 0.74 -16.37 32.01
N VAL A 535 1.31 -15.17 31.84
CA VAL A 535 0.75 -13.93 32.38
C VAL A 535 0.67 -12.90 31.27
N GLU A 536 -0.52 -12.39 31.02
CA GLU A 536 -0.78 -11.34 30.04
C GLU A 536 -1.24 -10.08 30.77
N LEU A 537 -0.62 -8.94 30.43
CA LEU A 537 -0.96 -7.63 30.99
C LEU A 537 -1.68 -6.82 29.94
N LYS A 538 -2.88 -6.32 30.25
CA LYS A 538 -3.70 -5.50 29.35
C LYS A 538 -4.07 -4.16 29.97
N SER A 539 -4.21 -3.14 29.14
CA SER A 539 -4.83 -1.86 29.54
C SER A 539 -6.35 -2.02 29.71
N SER A 540 -7.01 -0.97 30.20
CA SER A 540 -8.49 -0.86 30.24
C SER A 540 -9.14 -0.94 28.85
N SER A 541 -8.44 -0.56 27.79
CA SER A 541 -8.89 -0.75 26.39
C SER A 541 -8.79 -2.20 25.91
N GLY A 542 -8.17 -3.10 26.69
CA GLY A 542 -7.91 -4.48 26.32
C GLY A 542 -6.65 -4.68 25.46
N ASP A 543 -5.86 -3.63 25.24
CA ASP A 543 -4.60 -3.70 24.51
C ASP A 543 -3.49 -4.32 25.36
N GLY A 544 -2.71 -5.23 24.76
CA GLY A 544 -1.58 -5.86 25.44
C GLY A 544 -0.44 -4.88 25.71
N ILE A 545 0.01 -4.81 26.97
CA ILE A 545 1.08 -3.92 27.44
C ILE A 545 2.44 -4.55 27.11
N ILE A 546 3.30 -3.79 26.42
CA ILE A 546 4.63 -4.25 26.01
C ILE A 546 5.70 -3.42 26.71
N PHE A 547 6.55 -4.09 27.48
CA PHE A 547 7.70 -3.47 28.12
C PHE A 547 8.86 -3.28 27.16
N THR A 548 9.54 -2.14 27.26
CA THR A 548 10.76 -1.86 26.48
C THR A 548 11.94 -2.68 27.01
N SER A 549 12.02 -2.82 28.33
CA SER A 549 13.08 -3.50 29.07
C SER A 549 12.68 -3.67 30.53
N GLY A 550 13.39 -4.52 31.26
CA GLY A 550 13.20 -4.73 32.70
C GLY A 550 12.85 -6.17 33.05
N LYS A 551 12.84 -6.46 34.35
CA LYS A 551 12.36 -7.72 34.91
C LYS A 551 11.07 -7.45 35.66
N SER A 552 10.04 -8.24 35.40
CA SER A 552 8.83 -8.24 36.19
C SER A 552 8.96 -9.30 37.29
N LEU A 553 8.54 -8.97 38.51
CA LEU A 553 8.39 -9.93 39.60
C LEU A 553 6.91 -10.17 39.81
N LEU A 554 6.54 -11.44 39.97
CA LEU A 554 5.18 -11.84 40.29
C LEU A 554 5.26 -12.79 41.48
N VAL A 555 4.51 -12.48 42.54
CA VAL A 555 4.37 -13.36 43.70
C VAL A 555 2.93 -13.85 43.74
N LEU A 556 2.78 -15.18 43.65
CA LEU A 556 1.50 -15.86 43.71
C LEU A 556 1.37 -16.58 45.05
N SER A 557 0.25 -16.36 45.73
CA SER A 557 -0.11 -17.04 46.97
C SER A 557 -1.08 -18.18 46.69
N PHE A 558 -0.73 -19.39 47.10
CA PHE A 558 -1.59 -20.56 46.97
C PHE A 558 -2.16 -20.95 48.33
N ARG A 559 -3.46 -21.20 48.40
CA ARG A 559 -4.12 -21.72 49.60
C ARG A 559 -5.07 -22.85 49.27
N ARG A 560 -5.27 -23.76 50.23
CA ARG A 560 -6.32 -24.77 50.12
C ARG A 560 -7.68 -24.09 50.18
N ARG A 561 -8.57 -24.46 49.27
CA ARG A 561 -9.97 -24.09 49.34
C ARG A 561 -10.58 -24.86 50.49
N ILE A 562 -11.04 -24.15 51.52
CA ILE A 562 -11.87 -24.75 52.55
C ILE A 562 -13.25 -24.87 51.89
N VAL A 563 -13.62 -26.10 51.55
CA VAL A 563 -14.93 -26.44 50.99
C VAL A 563 -15.96 -26.47 52.09
#